data_AF-A0A4Q0AIQ9-F1
#
_entry.id   AF-A0A4Q0AIQ9-F1
#
_cell.length_a   1.000
_cell.length_b   1.000
_cell.length_c   1.000
_cell.angle_alpha   90.00
_cell.angle_beta   90.00
_cell.angle_gamma   90.00
#
_symmetry.space_group_name_H-M   'P 1'
#
loop_
_entity.id
_entity.type
_entity.pdbx_description
1 polymer ?
#
loop_
_entity_poly.entity_id
_entity_poly.type
_entity_poly.pdbx_seq_one_letter_code
_entity_poly.pdbx_strand_id
1 'polypeptide(L)'
;MRSGLNGNVMQISLIRVISYAGIAIFASVLANAVPASAAYIENSLVDNGVFLNSRSMSQTQIQTFLEGKKSYLATYQTFSGRDNATVPASQIVYEAAVDYGINPQVILATLQKEQSLVTDPQPASSQLTYAMGYGCPDGGSCSYPGFYKQVDNGTWQLRLNFERANGNNSWWNANITYACANASRYYSTGLYPNRSVNFIDDGGVTYKTFTILNAATASLYCYTPHAYPGSSNYYYSGSYNFTASFDNWGWSLRDQAYSAQFVSQSAFPQLDPGQTATVYFQYKNTGGVAWYDDSSIATSPVGSGAYPIHLATSQPLNRSSKFYGTGWTNPARPAVNFAAVYEADG
;
A
#
# COMPACT_ATOMS: atom_id res chain seq x y z
N MET A 1 -18.10 -4.22 22.32
CA MET A 1 -17.37 -4.66 21.12
C MET A 1 -16.60 -3.46 20.61
N ARG A 2 -15.28 -3.44 20.81
CA ARG A 2 -14.40 -2.36 20.33
C ARG A 2 -13.54 -2.97 19.23
N SER A 3 -13.72 -2.51 17.99
CA SER A 3 -12.96 -2.95 16.82
C SER A 3 -11.90 -1.91 16.46
N GLY A 4 -10.77 -2.35 15.89
CA GLY A 4 -9.68 -1.49 15.44
C GLY A 4 -10.12 -0.47 14.39
N LEU A 5 -9.45 0.69 14.38
CA LEU A 5 -9.79 1.86 13.56
C LEU A 5 -8.99 1.88 12.25
N ASN A 6 -9.65 1.63 11.12
CA ASN A 6 -9.17 1.97 9.77
C ASN A 6 -9.98 3.15 9.24
N GLY A 7 -9.39 4.35 9.25
CA GLY A 7 -9.99 5.56 8.68
C GLY A 7 -10.68 6.54 9.64
N ASN A 8 -10.67 6.25 10.94
CA ASN A 8 -11.39 7.02 11.97
C ASN A 8 -10.51 8.05 12.72
N VAL A 9 -11.14 9.12 13.21
CA VAL A 9 -10.56 10.20 14.02
C VAL A 9 -10.42 9.72 15.46
N MET A 10 -9.19 9.71 15.97
CA MET A 10 -8.92 9.41 17.37
C MET A 10 -8.89 10.73 18.15
N GLN A 11 -9.83 10.90 19.08
CA GLN A 11 -9.74 11.96 20.07
C GLN A 11 -8.91 11.48 21.27
N ILE A 12 -7.82 12.19 21.54
CA ILE A 12 -6.89 11.89 22.62
C ILE A 12 -7.16 12.86 23.76
N SER A 13 -7.99 12.47 24.71
CA SER A 13 -8.26 13.29 25.90
C SER A 13 -7.40 12.82 27.06
N LEU A 14 -6.41 13.63 27.51
CA LEU A 14 -5.84 13.67 28.87
C LEU A 14 -4.49 14.43 28.90
N ILE A 15 -4.34 15.34 29.87
CA ILE A 15 -3.18 15.47 30.76
C ILE A 15 -3.72 16.12 32.05
N ARG A 16 -3.26 15.76 33.26
CA ARG A 16 -3.33 16.64 34.44
C ARG A 16 -1.98 17.36 34.52
N VAL A 17 -1.91 18.63 34.14
CA VAL A 17 -0.66 19.41 34.16
C VAL A 17 -0.47 20.01 35.55
N ILE A 18 0.69 19.82 36.18
CA ILE A 18 1.13 20.61 37.33
C ILE A 18 2.27 21.50 36.83
N SER A 19 2.06 22.81 36.72
CA SER A 19 3.12 23.75 36.33
C SER A 19 3.73 24.45 37.55
N TYR A 20 5.06 24.41 37.66
CA TYR A 20 5.82 25.48 38.32
C TYR A 20 6.18 26.51 37.23
N ALA A 21 5.57 27.69 37.32
CA ALA A 21 5.78 28.93 36.54
C ALA A 21 6.47 28.79 35.16
N GLY A 22 5.70 28.81 34.07
CA GLY A 22 6.22 29.03 32.72
C GLY A 22 5.20 28.74 31.60
N ILE A 23 5.14 29.63 30.61
CA ILE A 23 4.35 29.47 29.38
C ILE A 23 4.91 28.29 28.57
N ALA A 24 4.08 27.29 28.27
CA ALA A 24 4.44 26.17 27.40
C ALA A 24 3.93 26.43 25.97
N ILE A 25 4.85 26.68 25.03
CA ILE A 25 4.56 26.75 23.59
C ILE A 25 4.81 25.37 22.99
N PHE A 26 3.82 24.80 22.32
CA PHE A 26 3.92 23.51 21.64
C PHE A 26 4.14 23.74 20.15
N ALA A 27 5.31 23.40 19.63
CA ALA A 27 5.58 23.35 18.19
C ALA A 27 5.73 21.87 17.77
N SER A 28 4.83 21.42 16.89
CA SER A 28 4.95 20.10 16.24
C SER A 28 5.95 20.20 15.09
N VAL A 29 7.15 19.64 15.28
CA VAL A 29 8.03 19.32 14.15
C VAL A 29 7.80 17.86 13.81
N LEU A 30 7.02 17.61 12.76
CA LEU A 30 7.02 16.31 12.11
C LEU A 30 8.28 16.23 11.26
N ALA A 31 9.23 15.40 11.68
CA ALA A 31 10.24 14.93 10.75
C ALA A 31 9.49 14.12 9.69
N ASN A 32 9.50 14.61 8.44
CA ASN A 32 9.06 13.79 7.31
C ASN A 32 9.87 12.51 7.36
N ALA A 33 9.22 11.38 7.61
CA ALA A 33 9.85 10.09 7.38
C ALA A 33 10.24 10.07 5.90
N VAL A 34 11.55 10.12 5.64
CA VAL A 34 12.10 9.86 4.31
C VAL A 34 11.54 8.49 3.90
N PRO A 35 10.86 8.35 2.76
CA PRO A 35 10.37 7.05 2.34
C PRO A 35 11.57 6.10 2.31
N ALA A 36 11.49 5.03 3.09
CA ALA A 36 12.46 3.95 3.02
C ALA A 36 12.41 3.41 1.59
N SER A 37 13.48 3.64 0.81
CA SER A 37 13.68 3.01 -0.50
C SER A 37 13.39 1.52 -0.35
N ALA A 38 12.38 1.03 -1.09
CA ALA A 38 12.01 -0.36 -1.04
C ALA A 38 12.89 -1.11 -2.05
N ALA A 39 14.16 -1.33 -1.67
CA ALA A 39 15.03 -2.27 -2.36
C ALA A 39 14.24 -3.54 -2.72
N TYR A 40 14.36 -4.02 -3.95
CA TYR A 40 13.66 -5.22 -4.43
C TYR A 40 13.78 -6.36 -3.40
N ILE A 41 12.64 -6.71 -2.79
CA ILE A 41 12.54 -7.83 -1.84
C ILE A 41 11.76 -8.94 -2.53
N GLU A 42 12.48 -9.91 -3.09
CA GLU A 42 11.92 -10.97 -3.93
C GLU A 42 10.76 -11.74 -3.28
N ASN A 43 10.79 -11.93 -1.97
CA ASN A 43 9.72 -12.64 -1.26
C ASN A 43 8.53 -11.77 -0.83
N SER A 44 8.63 -10.44 -0.99
CA SER A 44 7.57 -9.48 -0.71
C SER A 44 7.68 -8.27 -1.64
N LEU A 45 7.13 -8.38 -2.85
CA LEU A 45 7.25 -7.34 -3.88
C LEU A 45 6.47 -6.07 -3.51
N VAL A 46 5.29 -6.23 -2.90
CA VAL A 46 4.41 -5.16 -2.46
C VAL A 46 3.53 -5.68 -1.32
N ASP A 47 3.19 -4.82 -0.37
CA ASP A 47 2.29 -5.18 0.72
C ASP A 47 0.83 -5.26 0.23
N ASN A 48 0.02 -6.10 0.87
CA ASN A 48 -1.38 -6.30 0.48
C ASN A 48 -2.19 -4.99 0.55
N GLY A 49 -1.97 -4.13 1.56
CA GLY A 49 -2.70 -2.87 1.70
C GLY A 49 -2.37 -1.90 0.57
N VAL A 50 -1.09 -1.74 0.22
CA VAL A 50 -0.66 -0.98 -0.95
C VAL A 50 -1.27 -1.54 -2.22
N PHE A 51 -1.25 -2.86 -2.43
CA PHE A 51 -1.76 -3.50 -3.65
C PHE A 51 -3.26 -3.26 -3.86
N LEU A 52 -4.04 -3.27 -2.77
CA LEU A 52 -5.49 -3.11 -2.79
C LEU A 52 -5.98 -1.67 -2.64
N ASN A 53 -5.09 -0.70 -2.45
CA ASN A 53 -5.47 0.69 -2.24
C ASN A 53 -5.93 1.39 -3.53
N SER A 54 -7.15 1.07 -3.99
CA SER A 54 -7.74 1.67 -5.19
C SER A 54 -7.96 3.20 -5.10
N ARG A 55 -7.81 3.78 -3.91
CA ARG A 55 -7.94 5.22 -3.65
C ARG A 55 -6.62 5.96 -3.64
N SER A 56 -5.50 5.30 -3.97
CA SER A 56 -4.16 5.92 -3.96
C SER A 56 -4.02 7.07 -4.97
N MET A 57 -4.80 7.05 -6.05
CA MET A 57 -4.84 8.10 -7.07
C MET A 57 -6.27 8.31 -7.59
N SER A 58 -6.69 9.56 -7.74
CA SER A 58 -7.85 9.93 -8.54
C SER A 58 -7.53 9.90 -10.03
N GLN A 59 -8.56 9.92 -10.90
CA GLN A 59 -8.38 10.08 -12.34
C GLN A 59 -7.50 11.30 -12.68
N THR A 60 -7.74 12.45 -12.04
CA THR A 60 -6.95 13.68 -12.26
C THR A 60 -5.49 13.49 -11.85
N GLN A 61 -5.21 12.77 -10.75
CA GLN A 61 -3.84 12.47 -10.33
C GLN A 61 -3.15 11.53 -11.32
N ILE A 62 -3.86 10.54 -11.88
CA ILE A 62 -3.33 9.66 -12.93
C ILE A 62 -3.00 10.48 -14.19
N GLN A 63 -3.91 11.35 -14.63
CA GLN A 63 -3.70 12.24 -15.76
C GLN A 63 -2.47 13.12 -15.56
N THR A 64 -2.39 13.83 -14.42
CA THR A 64 -1.26 14.69 -14.07
C THR A 64 0.05 13.91 -14.03
N PHE A 65 0.03 12.67 -13.52
CA PHE A 65 1.19 11.82 -13.48
C PHE A 65 1.68 11.44 -14.89
N LEU A 66 0.78 11.02 -15.78
CA LEU A 66 1.12 10.67 -17.17
C LEU A 66 1.69 11.87 -17.93
N GLU A 67 1.11 13.06 -17.73
CA GLU A 67 1.62 14.33 -18.28
C GLU A 67 3.03 14.64 -17.75
N GLY A 68 3.26 14.47 -16.44
CA GLY A 68 4.56 14.65 -15.81
C GLY A 68 5.63 13.67 -16.31
N LYS A 69 5.22 12.48 -16.75
CA LYS A 69 6.10 11.50 -17.41
C LYS A 69 6.31 11.77 -18.90
N LYS A 70 5.63 12.76 -19.48
CA LYS A 70 5.59 13.01 -20.93
C LYS A 70 5.16 11.77 -21.72
N SER A 71 4.29 10.96 -21.12
CA SER A 71 3.77 9.72 -21.72
C SER A 71 2.88 10.05 -22.91
N TYR A 72 2.92 9.21 -23.95
CA TYR A 72 1.89 9.22 -24.98
C TYR A 72 0.48 9.00 -24.42
N LEU A 73 0.36 8.23 -23.32
CA LEU A 73 -0.93 7.98 -22.67
C LEU A 73 -1.58 9.25 -22.10
N ALA A 74 -0.84 10.33 -21.90
CA ALA A 74 -1.38 11.60 -21.41
C ALA A 74 -2.39 12.22 -22.39
N THR A 75 -2.22 12.03 -23.70
CA THR A 75 -3.14 12.53 -24.74
C THR A 75 -3.90 11.43 -25.45
N TYR A 76 -3.56 10.17 -25.19
CA TYR A 76 -4.21 9.01 -25.78
C TYR A 76 -5.66 8.87 -25.30
N GLN A 77 -6.55 8.62 -26.26
CA GLN A 77 -7.95 8.33 -26.03
C GLN A 77 -8.34 7.10 -26.84
N THR A 78 -9.26 6.30 -26.31
CA THR A 78 -9.77 5.12 -26.99
C THR A 78 -11.18 4.79 -26.53
N PHE A 79 -11.88 3.96 -27.29
CA PHE A 79 -13.22 3.51 -26.93
C PHE A 79 -13.17 2.60 -25.70
N SER A 80 -13.90 2.98 -24.66
CA SER A 80 -14.16 2.17 -23.46
C SER A 80 -15.46 1.42 -23.64
N GLY A 81 -15.41 0.10 -23.48
CA GLY A 81 -16.61 -0.74 -23.45
C GLY A 81 -17.48 -0.49 -22.21
N ARG A 82 -16.88 0.03 -21.12
CA ARG A 82 -17.57 0.37 -19.88
C ARG A 82 -18.45 1.61 -20.05
N ASP A 83 -17.91 2.65 -20.68
CA ASP A 83 -18.59 3.94 -20.85
C ASP A 83 -19.40 4.02 -22.14
N ASN A 84 -19.17 3.09 -23.06
CA ASN A 84 -19.69 3.14 -24.43
C ASN A 84 -19.33 4.47 -25.12
N ALA A 85 -18.11 4.97 -24.87
CA ALA A 85 -17.61 6.25 -25.35
C ALA A 85 -16.08 6.23 -25.51
N THR A 86 -15.56 7.20 -26.28
CA THR A 86 -14.12 7.48 -26.32
C THR A 86 -13.73 8.27 -25.09
N VAL A 87 -12.80 7.72 -24.30
CA VAL A 87 -12.35 8.29 -23.02
C VAL A 87 -10.82 8.30 -22.96
N PRO A 88 -10.20 9.16 -22.13
CA PRO A 88 -8.75 9.21 -21.97
C PRO A 88 -8.20 7.97 -21.24
N ALA A 89 -6.93 7.64 -21.49
CA ALA A 89 -6.25 6.52 -20.85
C ALA A 89 -6.29 6.57 -19.31
N SER A 90 -6.20 7.78 -18.74
CA SER A 90 -6.27 8.02 -17.30
C SER A 90 -7.62 7.60 -16.70
N GLN A 91 -8.72 7.77 -17.44
CA GLN A 91 -10.05 7.32 -17.03
C GLN A 91 -10.11 5.80 -17.00
N ILE A 92 -9.65 5.12 -18.05
CA ILE A 92 -9.63 3.66 -18.13
C ILE A 92 -8.83 3.03 -16.96
N VAL A 93 -7.67 3.59 -16.63
CA VAL A 93 -6.86 3.13 -15.49
C VAL A 93 -7.59 3.34 -14.16
N TYR A 94 -8.19 4.52 -13.96
CA TYR A 94 -8.96 4.82 -12.75
C TYR A 94 -10.15 3.87 -12.58
N GLU A 95 -10.87 3.65 -13.67
CA GLU A 95 -12.04 2.80 -13.74
C GLU A 95 -11.73 1.33 -13.40
N ALA A 96 -10.69 0.76 -14.02
CA ALA A 96 -10.25 -0.59 -13.71
C ALA A 96 -9.78 -0.72 -12.25
N ALA A 97 -9.08 0.30 -11.72
CA ALA A 97 -8.68 0.35 -10.32
C ALA A 97 -9.89 0.30 -9.37
N VAL A 98 -10.95 1.07 -9.67
CA VAL A 98 -12.17 1.12 -8.87
C VAL A 98 -12.95 -0.19 -8.96
N ASP A 99 -13.13 -0.75 -10.15
CA ASP A 99 -13.96 -1.94 -10.36
C ASP A 99 -13.39 -3.19 -9.68
N TYR A 100 -12.07 -3.34 -9.72
CA TYR A 100 -11.39 -4.51 -9.16
C TYR A 100 -10.70 -4.24 -7.81
N GLY A 101 -10.79 -3.02 -7.30
CA GLY A 101 -10.19 -2.64 -6.02
C GLY A 101 -8.66 -2.84 -6.02
N ILE A 102 -7.99 -2.40 -7.08
CA ILE A 102 -6.53 -2.46 -7.24
C ILE A 102 -5.98 -1.04 -7.24
N ASN A 103 -4.84 -0.84 -6.60
CA ASN A 103 -4.16 0.44 -6.59
C ASN A 103 -3.76 0.90 -8.01
N PRO A 104 -4.18 2.10 -8.48
CA PRO A 104 -3.78 2.65 -9.78
C PRO A 104 -2.27 2.64 -10.05
N GLN A 105 -1.44 2.82 -9.01
CA GLN A 105 0.02 2.75 -9.11
C GLN A 105 0.51 1.35 -9.53
N VAL A 106 -0.17 0.29 -9.07
CA VAL A 106 0.10 -1.11 -9.49
C VAL A 106 -0.21 -1.29 -10.97
N ILE A 107 -1.32 -0.72 -11.45
CA ILE A 107 -1.72 -0.78 -12.86
C ILE A 107 -0.69 -0.04 -13.72
N LEU A 108 -0.31 1.18 -13.34
CA LEU A 108 0.70 1.98 -14.04
C LEU A 108 2.07 1.30 -14.07
N ALA A 109 2.52 0.73 -12.95
CA ALA A 109 3.77 -0.02 -12.91
C ALA A 109 3.71 -1.31 -13.76
N THR A 110 2.53 -1.91 -13.89
CA THR A 110 2.31 -3.06 -14.77
C THR A 110 2.33 -2.65 -16.25
N LEU A 111 1.65 -1.58 -16.63
CA LEU A 111 1.77 -0.99 -17.98
C LEU A 111 3.23 -0.66 -18.34
N GLN A 112 3.97 -0.14 -17.37
CA GLN A 112 5.39 0.19 -17.56
C GLN A 112 6.24 -1.06 -17.73
N LYS A 113 6.11 -2.06 -16.86
CA LYS A 113 6.94 -3.26 -16.97
C LYS A 113 6.62 -4.03 -18.25
N GLU A 114 5.35 -4.16 -18.61
CA GLU A 114 4.93 -5.00 -19.74
C GLU A 114 5.21 -4.35 -21.10
N GLN A 115 5.00 -3.03 -21.24
CA GLN A 115 5.07 -2.37 -22.54
C GLN A 115 5.75 -0.99 -22.52
N SER A 116 6.40 -0.59 -21.41
CA SER A 116 7.06 0.72 -21.23
C SER A 116 6.17 1.95 -21.48
N LEU A 117 4.84 1.77 -21.48
CA LEU A 117 3.89 2.77 -21.95
C LEU A 117 3.84 4.06 -21.09
N VAL A 118 4.17 3.97 -19.80
CA VAL A 118 4.07 5.12 -18.88
C VAL A 118 5.17 6.16 -19.15
N THR A 119 6.33 5.74 -19.67
CA THR A 119 7.44 6.66 -19.96
C THR A 119 7.72 6.85 -21.45
N ASP A 120 7.04 6.10 -22.32
CA ASP A 120 7.24 6.17 -23.77
C ASP A 120 6.39 7.29 -24.41
N PRO A 121 7.02 8.32 -25.01
CA PRO A 121 6.30 9.37 -25.72
C PRO A 121 5.83 8.96 -27.13
N GLN A 122 6.34 7.85 -27.68
CA GLN A 122 6.08 7.40 -29.05
C GLN A 122 5.95 5.87 -29.13
N PRO A 123 4.98 5.26 -28.42
CA PRO A 123 4.82 3.82 -28.40
C PRO A 123 4.38 3.30 -29.77
N ALA A 124 4.87 2.13 -30.13
CA ALA A 124 4.36 1.35 -31.24
C ALA A 124 2.89 0.97 -31.00
N SER A 125 2.12 0.84 -32.08
CA SER A 125 0.70 0.45 -31.97
C SER A 125 0.52 -0.91 -31.27
N SER A 126 1.49 -1.82 -31.37
CA SER A 126 1.49 -3.11 -30.68
C SER A 126 1.55 -2.96 -29.16
N GLN A 127 2.31 -1.99 -28.64
CA GLN A 127 2.38 -1.69 -27.21
C GLN A 127 0.99 -1.30 -26.69
N LEU A 128 0.23 -0.47 -27.40
CA LEU A 128 -1.15 -0.11 -27.02
C LEU A 128 -2.13 -1.27 -27.19
N THR A 129 -1.89 -2.14 -28.17
CA THR A 129 -2.76 -3.29 -28.47
C THR A 129 -2.67 -4.35 -27.38
N TYR A 130 -1.48 -4.56 -26.81
CA TYR A 130 -1.21 -5.57 -25.77
C TYR A 130 -0.61 -4.93 -24.51
N ALA A 131 -1.20 -3.81 -24.07
CA ALA A 131 -0.69 -2.88 -23.08
C ALA A 131 -0.23 -3.49 -21.74
N MET A 132 -0.86 -4.58 -21.29
CA MET A 132 -0.51 -5.28 -20.06
C MET A 132 -0.15 -6.75 -20.30
N GLY A 133 0.09 -7.16 -21.56
CA GLY A 133 0.38 -8.55 -21.91
C GLY A 133 -0.76 -9.54 -21.59
N TYR A 134 -1.96 -9.07 -21.27
CA TYR A 134 -3.06 -9.93 -20.89
C TYR A 134 -3.51 -10.77 -22.09
N GLY A 135 -3.59 -12.09 -21.89
CA GLY A 135 -3.96 -13.03 -22.95
C GLY A 135 -2.87 -13.24 -24.01
N CYS A 136 -1.61 -12.92 -23.70
CA CYS A 136 -0.44 -13.17 -24.56
C CYS A 136 0.44 -14.29 -24.00
N PRO A 137 0.21 -15.57 -24.35
CA PRO A 137 1.09 -16.66 -23.95
C PRO A 137 2.39 -16.67 -24.78
N ASP A 138 3.51 -17.08 -24.18
CA ASP A 138 4.84 -17.07 -24.83
C ASP A 138 4.92 -17.87 -26.15
N GLY A 139 4.06 -18.88 -26.32
CA GLY A 139 4.07 -19.79 -27.48
C GLY A 139 2.82 -19.70 -28.36
N GLY A 140 1.98 -18.66 -28.22
CA GLY A 140 0.69 -18.58 -28.91
C GLY A 140 0.30 -17.18 -29.36
N SER A 141 -0.88 -17.09 -29.97
CA SER A 141 -1.43 -15.79 -30.38
C SER A 141 -2.00 -15.03 -29.20
N CYS A 142 -1.74 -13.72 -29.15
CA CYS A 142 -2.37 -12.85 -28.17
C CYS A 142 -3.88 -12.71 -28.40
N SER A 143 -4.63 -12.63 -27.31
CA SER A 143 -6.06 -12.36 -27.27
C SER A 143 -6.36 -10.98 -26.68
N TYR A 144 -7.61 -10.53 -26.80
CA TYR A 144 -8.10 -9.28 -26.20
C TYR A 144 -7.33 -8.01 -26.64
N PRO A 145 -7.15 -7.77 -27.95
CA PRO A 145 -6.44 -6.58 -28.43
C PRO A 145 -7.17 -5.28 -28.06
N GLY A 146 -6.38 -4.27 -27.71
CA GLY A 146 -6.83 -2.90 -27.45
C GLY A 146 -6.62 -2.47 -26.00
N PHE A 147 -6.17 -1.22 -25.81
CA PHE A 147 -5.76 -0.68 -24.52
C PHE A 147 -6.83 -0.84 -23.42
N TYR A 148 -8.10 -0.53 -23.72
CA TYR A 148 -9.22 -0.72 -22.76
C TYR A 148 -9.30 -2.16 -22.26
N LYS A 149 -9.35 -3.14 -23.16
CA LYS A 149 -9.47 -4.57 -22.78
C LYS A 149 -8.24 -5.07 -22.04
N GLN A 150 -7.05 -4.56 -22.38
CA GLN A 150 -5.81 -4.92 -21.72
C GLN A 150 -5.75 -4.40 -20.29
N VAL A 151 -6.15 -3.14 -20.07
CA VAL A 151 -6.17 -2.54 -18.73
C VAL A 151 -7.26 -3.16 -17.86
N ASP A 152 -8.47 -3.30 -18.40
CA ASP A 152 -9.61 -3.89 -17.69
C ASP A 152 -9.34 -5.35 -17.28
N ASN A 153 -9.08 -6.23 -18.25
CA ASN A 153 -8.87 -7.65 -17.97
C ASN A 153 -7.54 -7.92 -17.25
N GLY A 154 -6.49 -7.15 -17.52
CA GLY A 154 -5.21 -7.28 -16.82
C GLY A 154 -5.35 -6.93 -15.34
N THR A 155 -6.09 -5.86 -15.02
CA THR A 155 -6.38 -5.47 -13.63
C THR A 155 -7.29 -6.48 -12.93
N TRP A 156 -8.31 -6.98 -13.64
CA TRP A 156 -9.14 -8.09 -13.16
C TRP A 156 -8.29 -9.32 -12.80
N GLN A 157 -7.36 -9.72 -13.67
CA GLN A 157 -6.49 -10.87 -13.45
C GLN A 157 -5.58 -10.69 -12.24
N LEU A 158 -5.02 -9.48 -12.03
CA LEU A 158 -4.25 -9.14 -10.84
C LEU A 158 -5.09 -9.33 -9.56
N ARG A 159 -6.35 -8.88 -9.57
CA ARG A 159 -7.25 -9.06 -8.42
C ARG A 159 -7.65 -10.50 -8.23
N LEU A 160 -8.04 -11.21 -9.30
CA LEU A 160 -8.40 -12.61 -9.25
C LEU A 160 -7.26 -13.44 -8.65
N ASN A 161 -6.02 -13.25 -9.12
CA ASN A 161 -4.86 -13.97 -8.61
C ASN A 161 -4.65 -13.71 -7.12
N PHE A 162 -4.79 -12.46 -6.68
CA PHE A 162 -4.70 -12.09 -5.26
C PHE A 162 -5.75 -12.82 -4.42
N GLU A 163 -7.00 -12.83 -4.85
CA GLU A 163 -8.11 -13.47 -4.12
C GLU A 163 -7.93 -14.98 -4.03
N ARG A 164 -7.56 -15.62 -5.14
CA ARG A 164 -7.28 -17.06 -5.17
C ARG A 164 -6.07 -17.45 -4.34
N ALA A 165 -5.01 -16.65 -4.35
CA ALA A 165 -3.85 -16.87 -3.48
C ALA A 165 -4.19 -16.75 -1.98
N ASN A 166 -5.21 -15.95 -1.63
CA ASN A 166 -5.77 -15.85 -0.28
C ASN A 166 -6.82 -16.93 0.04
N GLY A 167 -7.11 -17.87 -0.88
CA GLY A 167 -8.14 -18.89 -0.71
C GLY A 167 -9.56 -18.39 -0.90
N ASN A 168 -9.75 -17.15 -1.35
CA ASN A 168 -11.06 -16.61 -1.69
C ASN A 168 -11.46 -17.08 -3.10
N ASN A 169 -12.03 -18.28 -3.16
CA ASN A 169 -12.47 -18.88 -4.41
C ASN A 169 -13.82 -18.35 -4.91
N SER A 170 -14.61 -17.65 -4.07
CA SER A 170 -15.92 -17.14 -4.47
C SER A 170 -15.90 -15.74 -5.06
N TRP A 171 -14.82 -14.97 -4.88
CA TRP A 171 -14.70 -13.63 -5.46
C TRP A 171 -14.86 -13.69 -6.98
N TRP A 172 -15.69 -12.78 -7.51
CA TRP A 172 -16.14 -12.65 -8.91
C TRP A 172 -16.95 -13.83 -9.45
N ASN A 173 -16.38 -15.03 -9.47
CA ASN A 173 -17.03 -16.23 -9.99
C ASN A 173 -16.32 -17.49 -9.45
N ALA A 174 -17.05 -18.36 -8.75
CA ALA A 174 -16.51 -19.57 -8.13
C ALA A 174 -16.01 -20.64 -9.12
N ASN A 175 -16.43 -20.58 -10.38
CA ASN A 175 -16.05 -21.53 -11.42
C ASN A 175 -14.70 -21.17 -12.08
N ILE A 176 -14.13 -20.01 -11.76
CA ILE A 176 -12.84 -19.60 -12.32
C ILE A 176 -11.71 -20.21 -11.48
N THR A 177 -10.93 -21.07 -12.10
CA THR A 177 -9.78 -21.74 -11.51
C THR A 177 -8.60 -20.78 -11.32
N TYR A 178 -7.78 -21.07 -10.32
CA TYR A 178 -6.54 -20.32 -10.12
C TYR A 178 -5.44 -20.87 -11.02
N ALA A 179 -5.04 -20.09 -12.02
CA ALA A 179 -4.03 -20.50 -13.00
C ALA A 179 -2.70 -20.92 -12.37
N CYS A 180 -2.37 -20.38 -11.20
CA CYS A 180 -1.12 -20.64 -10.48
C CYS A 180 -1.32 -21.54 -9.25
N ALA A 181 -2.37 -22.37 -9.21
CA ALA A 181 -2.64 -23.29 -8.11
C ALA A 181 -1.62 -24.45 -7.99
N ASN A 182 -1.00 -24.82 -9.10
CA ASN A 182 -0.08 -25.96 -9.22
C ASN A 182 1.27 -25.51 -9.79
N ALA A 183 2.27 -26.38 -9.76
CA ALA A 183 3.56 -26.14 -10.39
C ALA A 183 3.44 -25.79 -11.88
N SER A 184 4.43 -25.07 -12.40
CA SER A 184 4.58 -24.76 -13.82
C SER A 184 6.02 -24.98 -14.26
N ARG A 185 6.34 -24.69 -15.54
CA ARG A 185 7.74 -24.67 -16.01
C ARG A 185 8.61 -23.61 -15.32
N TYR A 186 7.99 -22.60 -14.71
CA TYR A 186 8.68 -21.46 -14.08
C TYR A 186 8.80 -21.57 -12.56
N TYR A 187 8.06 -22.48 -11.94
CA TYR A 187 8.05 -22.62 -10.49
C TYR A 187 7.59 -24.01 -10.03
N SER A 188 8.20 -24.51 -8.95
CA SER A 188 8.05 -25.91 -8.52
C SER A 188 6.73 -26.27 -7.83
N THR A 189 5.88 -25.30 -7.48
CA THR A 189 4.62 -25.50 -6.77
C THR A 189 3.69 -24.31 -6.98
N GLY A 190 2.40 -24.44 -6.65
CA GLY A 190 1.45 -23.32 -6.76
C GLY A 190 1.88 -22.10 -5.95
N LEU A 191 1.52 -20.91 -6.41
CA LEU A 191 1.94 -19.64 -5.82
C LEU A 191 0.94 -19.18 -4.75
N TYR A 192 1.32 -19.34 -3.49
CA TYR A 192 0.52 -18.98 -2.31
C TYR A 192 1.40 -18.36 -1.22
N PRO A 193 0.84 -17.53 -0.31
CA PRO A 193 1.54 -17.08 0.88
C PRO A 193 2.07 -18.25 1.73
N ASN A 194 3.17 -18.02 2.44
CA ASN A 194 3.85 -18.97 3.33
C ASN A 194 4.31 -20.27 2.66
N ARG A 195 4.46 -20.26 1.33
CA ARG A 195 4.93 -21.41 0.57
C ARG A 195 6.34 -21.15 0.03
N SER A 196 7.25 -22.08 0.28
CA SER A 196 8.58 -22.09 -0.33
C SER A 196 8.49 -22.55 -1.78
N VAL A 197 9.02 -21.73 -2.70
CA VAL A 197 8.93 -21.95 -4.15
C VAL A 197 10.32 -21.89 -4.75
N ASN A 198 10.65 -22.87 -5.59
CA ASN A 198 11.82 -22.81 -6.46
C ASN A 198 11.39 -22.16 -7.78
N PHE A 199 12.01 -21.05 -8.15
CA PHE A 199 11.84 -20.40 -9.45
C PHE A 199 12.85 -20.95 -10.44
N ILE A 200 12.35 -21.25 -11.63
CA ILE A 200 13.00 -22.05 -12.66
C ILE A 200 13.09 -21.20 -13.92
N ASP A 201 14.27 -21.18 -14.55
CA ASP A 201 14.49 -20.45 -15.80
C ASP A 201 14.04 -21.25 -17.03
N ASP A 202 14.13 -20.65 -18.22
CA ASP A 202 13.74 -21.33 -19.47
C ASP A 202 14.60 -22.57 -19.79
N GLY A 203 15.78 -22.69 -19.17
CA GLY A 203 16.64 -23.87 -19.25
C GLY A 203 16.26 -24.99 -18.28
N GLY A 204 15.23 -24.79 -17.45
CA GLY A 204 14.82 -25.75 -16.43
C GLY A 204 15.70 -25.71 -15.17
N VAL A 205 16.56 -24.70 -15.03
CA VAL A 205 17.47 -24.56 -13.88
C VAL A 205 16.79 -23.75 -12.78
N THR A 206 16.77 -24.28 -11.56
CA THR A 206 16.35 -23.50 -10.40
C THR A 206 17.40 -22.42 -10.12
N TYR A 207 17.01 -21.16 -10.20
CA TYR A 207 17.91 -20.02 -9.99
C TYR A 207 17.59 -19.23 -8.71
N LYS A 208 16.39 -19.39 -8.16
CA LYS A 208 15.95 -18.74 -6.92
C LYS A 208 15.05 -19.64 -6.10
N THR A 209 15.15 -19.51 -4.78
CA THR A 209 14.23 -20.18 -3.84
C THR A 209 13.89 -19.22 -2.71
N PHE A 210 12.61 -18.98 -2.46
CA PHE A 210 12.15 -18.21 -1.31
C PHE A 210 10.70 -18.56 -0.94
N THR A 211 10.31 -18.14 0.27
CA THR A 211 8.93 -18.28 0.76
C THR A 211 8.13 -17.03 0.43
N ILE A 212 7.08 -17.14 -0.38
CA ILE A 212 6.22 -16.00 -0.74
C ILE A 212 5.52 -15.47 0.52
N LEU A 213 5.67 -14.19 0.84
CA LEU A 213 5.16 -13.63 2.09
C LEU A 213 3.67 -13.28 2.06
N ASN A 214 3.15 -12.82 0.92
CA ASN A 214 1.77 -12.33 0.84
C ASN A 214 1.12 -12.58 -0.53
N ALA A 215 -0.20 -12.39 -0.61
CA ALA A 215 -0.98 -12.69 -1.81
C ALA A 215 -0.77 -11.67 -2.92
N ALA A 216 -0.42 -10.42 -2.62
CA ALA A 216 -0.05 -9.44 -3.64
C ALA A 216 1.22 -9.86 -4.38
N THR A 217 2.21 -10.36 -3.64
CA THR A 217 3.44 -10.93 -4.20
C THR A 217 3.16 -12.18 -5.01
N ALA A 218 2.30 -13.09 -4.50
CA ALA A 218 1.86 -14.26 -5.27
C ALA A 218 1.15 -13.85 -6.58
N SER A 219 0.30 -12.83 -6.54
CA SER A 219 -0.43 -12.30 -7.69
C SER A 219 0.51 -11.76 -8.77
N LEU A 220 1.51 -10.97 -8.39
CA LEU A 220 2.50 -10.41 -9.32
C LEU A 220 3.36 -11.49 -9.99
N TYR A 221 3.82 -12.50 -9.23
CA TYR A 221 4.52 -13.64 -9.82
C TYR A 221 3.62 -14.52 -10.69
N CYS A 222 2.35 -14.67 -10.32
CA CYS A 222 1.40 -15.37 -11.16
C CYS A 222 1.13 -14.63 -12.48
N TYR A 223 1.20 -13.30 -12.47
CA TYR A 223 1.09 -12.47 -13.66
C TYR A 223 2.35 -12.52 -14.53
N THR A 224 3.54 -12.47 -13.93
CA THR A 224 4.84 -12.54 -14.63
C THR A 224 5.87 -13.31 -13.79
N PRO A 225 6.11 -14.61 -14.07
CA PRO A 225 6.82 -15.52 -13.16
C PRO A 225 8.36 -15.44 -13.25
N HIS A 226 8.92 -14.23 -13.32
CA HIS A 226 10.37 -14.00 -13.38
C HIS A 226 10.84 -13.25 -12.13
N ALA A 227 11.72 -13.86 -11.33
CA ALA A 227 12.15 -13.41 -10.01
C ALA A 227 13.63 -12.96 -9.95
N TYR A 228 14.22 -12.61 -11.09
CA TYR A 228 15.61 -12.12 -11.10
C TYR A 228 15.68 -10.74 -10.42
N PRO A 229 16.75 -10.45 -9.65
CA PRO A 229 16.94 -9.17 -8.96
C PRO A 229 17.43 -8.05 -9.90
N GLY A 230 17.03 -8.10 -11.17
CA GLY A 230 17.44 -7.20 -12.23
C GLY A 230 16.84 -7.61 -13.57
N SER A 231 16.92 -6.71 -14.54
CA SER A 231 16.64 -6.99 -15.95
C SER A 231 17.85 -6.61 -16.80
N SER A 232 18.14 -7.38 -17.84
CA SER A 232 19.22 -7.15 -18.79
C SER A 232 18.79 -7.54 -20.20
N ASN A 233 19.67 -7.36 -21.18
CA ASN A 233 19.44 -7.86 -22.54
C ASN A 233 19.33 -9.38 -22.63
N TYR A 234 19.78 -10.12 -21.60
CA TYR A 234 19.78 -11.58 -21.56
C TYR A 234 18.62 -12.18 -20.77
N TYR A 235 18.04 -11.44 -19.83
CA TYR A 235 16.93 -11.92 -19.01
C TYR A 235 16.05 -10.74 -18.59
N TYR A 236 14.75 -10.92 -18.69
CA TYR A 236 13.76 -9.92 -18.30
C TYR A 236 13.12 -10.31 -16.96
N SER A 237 13.05 -9.38 -16.02
CA SER A 237 12.38 -9.57 -14.73
C SER A 237 11.26 -8.57 -14.54
N GLY A 238 10.04 -9.00 -14.85
CA GLY A 238 8.85 -8.20 -14.63
C GLY A 238 8.68 -7.80 -13.16
N SER A 239 8.92 -8.72 -12.22
CA SER A 239 8.80 -8.42 -10.78
C SER A 239 9.77 -7.33 -10.32
N TYR A 240 11.02 -7.37 -10.76
CA TYR A 240 12.00 -6.32 -10.48
C TYR A 240 11.63 -4.99 -11.14
N ASN A 241 11.24 -5.01 -12.42
CA ASN A 241 10.86 -3.80 -13.14
C ASN A 241 9.61 -3.13 -12.53
N PHE A 242 8.70 -3.93 -11.97
CA PHE A 242 7.55 -3.44 -11.19
C PHE A 242 8.02 -2.64 -9.96
N THR A 243 8.86 -3.23 -9.11
CA THR A 243 9.31 -2.57 -7.87
C THR A 243 10.20 -1.36 -8.19
N ALA A 244 11.06 -1.48 -9.21
CA ALA A 244 11.89 -0.39 -9.68
C ALA A 244 11.06 0.80 -10.19
N SER A 245 9.91 0.55 -10.83
CA SER A 245 9.01 1.62 -11.26
C SER A 245 8.43 2.38 -10.06
N PHE A 246 8.00 1.68 -9.01
CA PHE A 246 7.53 2.32 -7.77
C PHE A 246 8.61 3.21 -7.15
N ASP A 247 9.81 2.67 -6.95
CA ASP A 247 10.94 3.40 -6.38
C ASP A 247 11.29 4.64 -7.22
N ASN A 248 11.42 4.47 -8.54
CA ASN A 248 11.74 5.56 -9.47
C ASN A 248 10.68 6.68 -9.49
N TRP A 249 9.46 6.37 -9.09
CA TRP A 249 8.35 7.32 -9.06
C TRP A 249 8.07 7.86 -7.64
N GLY A 250 8.89 7.47 -6.66
CA GLY A 250 8.76 7.92 -5.26
C GLY A 250 7.53 7.35 -4.55
N TRP A 251 6.98 6.23 -5.05
CA TRP A 251 5.87 5.53 -4.42
C TRP A 251 6.38 4.46 -3.46
N SER A 252 5.60 4.17 -2.42
CA SER A 252 5.96 3.14 -1.43
C SER A 252 5.37 1.80 -1.83
N LEU A 253 6.21 0.75 -1.83
CA LEU A 253 5.77 -0.65 -1.92
C LEU A 253 5.30 -1.21 -0.57
N ARG A 254 5.55 -0.46 0.51
CA ARG A 254 5.21 -0.83 1.87
C ARG A 254 4.05 -0.02 2.37
N ASP A 255 3.15 -0.66 3.10
CA ASP A 255 2.16 0.08 3.87
C ASP A 255 2.93 0.99 4.84
N GLN A 256 2.58 2.27 4.90
CA GLN A 256 3.00 3.08 6.03
C GLN A 256 2.35 2.46 7.27
N ALA A 257 3.10 1.59 7.95
CA ALA A 257 2.57 0.80 9.06
C ALA A 257 1.89 1.71 10.08
N TYR A 258 2.51 2.86 10.38
CA TYR A 258 1.94 3.88 11.25
C TYR A 258 2.08 5.25 10.60
N SER A 259 0.95 5.95 10.40
CA SER A 259 0.92 7.30 9.84
C SER A 259 -0.24 8.09 10.45
N ALA A 260 0.01 9.35 10.77
CA ALA A 260 -0.89 10.19 11.56
C ALA A 260 -1.05 11.57 10.90
N GLN A 261 -2.29 12.06 10.82
CA GLN A 261 -2.57 13.45 10.48
C GLN A 261 -3.12 14.18 11.70
N PHE A 262 -2.54 15.33 12.06
CA PHE A 262 -3.10 16.19 13.10
C PHE A 262 -4.49 16.71 12.69
N VAL A 263 -5.45 16.63 13.60
CA VAL A 263 -6.83 17.10 13.39
C VAL A 263 -7.08 18.37 14.20
N SER A 264 -6.95 18.31 15.52
CA SER A 264 -7.18 19.45 16.41
C SER A 264 -6.54 19.26 17.79
N GLN A 265 -6.68 20.25 18.68
CA GLN A 265 -6.29 20.15 20.09
C GLN A 265 -7.13 21.09 20.96
N SER A 266 -7.11 20.89 22.27
CA SER A 266 -7.72 21.83 23.22
C SER A 266 -7.01 23.17 23.23
N ALA A 267 -7.67 24.19 23.78
CA ALA A 267 -7.01 25.44 24.12
C ALA A 267 -5.88 25.24 25.16
N PHE A 268 -4.92 26.17 25.20
CA PHE A 268 -3.85 26.15 26.19
C PHE A 268 -4.41 26.52 27.57
N PRO A 269 -4.26 25.67 28.60
CA PRO A 269 -4.78 25.99 29.92
C PRO A 269 -3.93 27.09 30.58
N GLN A 270 -4.58 27.94 31.37
CA GLN A 270 -3.92 28.79 32.35
C GLN A 270 -4.06 28.09 33.71
N LEU A 271 -2.95 27.89 34.42
CA LEU A 271 -2.93 27.12 35.66
C LEU A 271 -2.13 27.86 36.75
N ASP A 272 -2.75 28.01 37.92
CA ASP A 272 -2.05 28.41 39.13
C ASP A 272 -1.27 27.24 39.75
N PRO A 273 -0.27 27.51 40.62
CA PRO A 273 0.46 26.45 41.31
C PRO A 273 -0.47 25.47 42.03
N GLY A 274 -0.32 24.18 41.72
CA GLY A 274 -1.12 23.10 42.30
C GLY A 274 -2.45 22.81 41.59
N GLN A 275 -2.85 23.63 40.59
CA GLN A 275 -4.01 23.33 39.76
C GLN A 275 -3.68 22.27 38.70
N THR A 276 -4.72 21.60 38.20
CA THR A 276 -4.63 20.66 37.08
C THR A 276 -5.75 20.95 36.08
N ALA A 277 -5.43 20.97 34.79
CA ALA A 277 -6.43 21.01 33.71
C ALA A 277 -6.22 19.87 32.73
N THR A 278 -7.32 19.39 32.14
CA THR A 278 -7.36 18.40 31.06
C THR A 278 -7.14 19.07 29.71
N VAL A 279 -6.18 18.56 28.94
CA VAL A 279 -5.96 18.94 27.53
C VAL A 279 -6.19 17.73 26.62
N TYR A 280 -6.48 17.99 25.35
CA TYR A 280 -6.62 16.94 24.35
C TYR A 280 -5.86 17.27 23.07
N PHE A 281 -5.47 16.24 22.34
CA PHE A 281 -5.03 16.31 20.95
C PHE A 281 -5.92 15.39 20.12
N GLN A 282 -6.07 15.62 18.83
CA GLN A 282 -6.80 14.72 17.94
C GLN A 282 -5.90 14.41 16.74
N TYR A 283 -5.79 13.13 16.45
CA TYR A 283 -5.04 12.63 15.29
C TYR A 283 -5.91 11.65 14.52
N LYS A 284 -5.83 11.71 13.19
CA LYS A 284 -6.43 10.73 12.30
C LYS A 284 -5.39 9.70 11.90
N ASN A 285 -5.71 8.42 12.05
CA ASN A 285 -4.86 7.35 11.50
C ASN A 285 -4.95 7.38 9.97
N THR A 286 -3.82 7.68 9.34
CA THR A 286 -3.65 7.68 7.87
C THR A 286 -2.78 6.52 7.41
N GLY A 287 -2.36 5.63 8.32
CA GLY A 287 -1.56 4.44 8.05
C GLY A 287 -2.41 3.21 7.76
N GLY A 288 -1.74 2.12 7.36
CA GLY A 288 -2.39 0.84 7.02
C GLY A 288 -2.65 -0.09 8.22
N VAL A 289 -2.09 0.22 9.40
CA VAL A 289 -2.30 -0.57 10.63
C VAL A 289 -3.26 0.17 11.54
N ALA A 290 -4.29 -0.55 11.98
CA ALA A 290 -5.21 -0.06 13.00
C ALA A 290 -4.46 0.23 14.30
N TRP A 291 -4.74 1.37 14.91
CA TRP A 291 -4.16 1.72 16.21
C TRP A 291 -4.99 1.12 17.32
N TYR A 292 -4.30 0.57 18.32
CA TYR A 292 -4.89 0.03 19.54
C TYR A 292 -4.31 0.77 20.73
N ASP A 293 -5.11 0.95 21.78
CA ASP A 293 -4.62 1.33 23.11
C ASP A 293 -4.38 0.08 23.96
N ASP A 294 -3.84 0.25 25.18
CA ASP A 294 -3.59 -0.86 26.11
C ASP A 294 -4.86 -1.67 26.44
N SER A 295 -6.05 -1.07 26.32
CA SER A 295 -7.34 -1.70 26.63
C SER A 295 -7.93 -2.49 25.45
N SER A 296 -7.62 -2.09 24.22
CA SER A 296 -8.17 -2.64 22.98
C SER A 296 -7.19 -3.52 22.24
N ILE A 297 -5.92 -3.57 22.65
CA ILE A 297 -4.90 -4.40 21.99
C ILE A 297 -5.27 -5.89 21.93
N ALA A 298 -5.99 -6.39 22.93
CA ALA A 298 -6.50 -7.76 22.96
C ALA A 298 -7.53 -8.07 21.86
N THR A 299 -8.11 -7.05 21.23
CA THR A 299 -9.05 -7.18 20.11
C THR A 299 -8.36 -7.18 18.74
N SER A 300 -7.03 -7.07 18.71
CA SER A 300 -6.26 -7.01 17.49
C SER A 300 -6.27 -8.34 16.72
N PRO A 301 -6.57 -8.33 15.40
CA PRO A 301 -6.58 -9.53 14.57
C PRO A 301 -5.16 -10.07 14.29
N VAL A 302 -4.11 -9.30 14.60
CA VAL A 302 -2.69 -9.69 14.42
C VAL A 302 -2.09 -10.38 15.66
N GLY A 303 -2.88 -10.61 16.71
CA GLY A 303 -2.45 -11.35 17.90
C GLY A 303 -1.25 -10.71 18.62
N SER A 304 -0.29 -11.52 19.05
CA SER A 304 0.90 -11.10 19.84
C SER A 304 1.89 -10.19 19.09
N GLY A 305 1.64 -9.87 17.82
CA GLY A 305 2.43 -8.93 17.03
C GLY A 305 1.95 -7.47 17.08
N ALA A 306 0.81 -7.19 17.73
CA ALA A 306 0.28 -5.85 17.85
C ALA A 306 0.84 -5.14 19.10
N TYR A 307 1.17 -3.86 18.96
CA TYR A 307 1.62 -3.01 20.07
C TYR A 307 0.65 -1.82 20.25
N PRO A 308 0.36 -1.43 21.51
CA PRO A 308 -0.45 -0.25 21.77
C PRO A 308 0.28 1.02 21.34
N ILE A 309 -0.47 2.01 20.85
CA ILE A 309 0.05 3.32 20.50
C ILE A 309 -0.01 4.23 21.72
N HIS A 310 1.13 4.83 22.06
CA HIS A 310 1.26 5.77 23.17
C HIS A 310 1.69 7.15 22.67
N LEU A 311 1.19 8.20 23.32
CA LEU A 311 1.73 9.55 23.15
C LEU A 311 2.96 9.75 24.04
N ALA A 312 3.96 10.38 23.46
CA ALA A 312 5.15 10.83 24.17
C ALA A 312 5.47 12.28 23.79
N THR A 313 6.12 13.00 24.71
CA THR A 313 6.73 14.30 24.39
C THR A 313 7.88 14.09 23.41
N SER A 314 8.07 15.02 22.47
CA SER A 314 9.27 15.00 21.61
C SER A 314 10.53 15.16 22.47
N GLN A 315 11.60 14.44 22.11
CA GLN A 315 12.87 14.35 22.87
C GLN A 315 12.81 13.62 24.24
N PRO A 316 12.27 12.38 24.33
CA PRO A 316 12.19 11.66 25.61
C PRO A 316 13.54 11.08 26.09
N LEU A 317 14.59 11.10 25.25
CA LEU A 317 15.91 10.63 25.66
C LEU A 317 16.58 11.66 26.59
N ASN A 318 16.72 11.28 27.86
CA ASN A 318 17.52 11.96 28.89
C ASN A 318 17.03 13.34 29.39
N ARG A 319 15.72 13.65 29.32
CA ARG A 319 15.14 14.82 30.01
C ARG A 319 13.83 14.51 30.74
N SER A 320 13.68 15.06 31.95
CA SER A 320 12.44 14.99 32.72
C SER A 320 11.35 15.85 32.07
N SER A 321 10.23 15.23 31.73
CA SER A 321 8.99 15.84 31.28
C SER A 321 8.53 16.86 32.33
N LYS A 322 8.31 18.10 31.88
CA LYS A 322 7.67 19.15 32.68
C LYS A 322 6.18 18.87 32.96
N PHE A 323 5.64 17.78 32.40
CA PHE A 323 4.25 17.34 32.54
C PHE A 323 4.11 16.08 33.41
N TYR A 324 5.14 15.70 34.15
CA TYR A 324 5.12 14.52 35.02
C TYR A 324 4.03 14.63 36.10
N GLY A 325 3.13 13.64 36.12
CA GLY A 325 2.14 13.42 37.18
C GLY A 325 2.28 12.01 37.75
N THR A 326 1.68 11.76 38.92
CA THR A 326 1.79 10.48 39.66
C THR A 326 1.27 9.25 38.89
N GLY A 327 0.54 9.45 37.80
CA GLY A 327 0.09 8.39 36.90
C GLY A 327 1.09 7.97 35.83
N TRP A 328 2.30 8.55 35.76
CA TRP A 328 3.35 8.19 34.79
C TRP A 328 4.35 7.22 35.42
N THR A 329 4.86 6.26 34.63
CA THR A 329 5.85 5.28 35.12
C THR A 329 7.17 5.93 35.54
N ASN A 330 7.62 6.98 34.85
CA ASN A 330 8.70 7.88 35.31
C ASN A 330 8.63 9.23 34.55
N PRO A 331 9.33 10.28 35.02
CA PRO A 331 9.33 11.59 34.36
C PRO A 331 10.05 11.63 33.00
N ALA A 332 10.80 10.61 32.61
CA ALA A 332 11.55 10.52 31.35
C ALA A 332 10.91 9.56 30.32
N ARG A 333 9.65 9.12 30.51
CA ARG A 333 9.00 8.09 29.68
C ARG A 333 7.55 8.44 29.29
N PRO A 334 6.96 7.76 28.29
CA PRO A 334 5.64 8.08 27.73
C PRO A 334 4.51 8.12 28.78
N ALA A 335 3.43 8.85 28.46
CA ALA A 335 2.22 8.87 29.27
C ALA A 335 1.52 7.50 29.20
N VAL A 336 1.36 6.83 30.35
CA VAL A 336 0.71 5.50 30.47
C VAL A 336 -0.83 5.59 30.59
N ASN A 337 -1.37 6.73 31.00
CA ASN A 337 -2.82 6.94 31.07
C ASN A 337 -3.31 7.67 29.82
N PHE A 338 -3.63 6.88 28.80
CA PHE A 338 -4.31 7.30 27.59
C PHE A 338 -5.75 6.78 27.61
N ALA A 339 -6.70 7.59 27.15
CA ALA A 339 -8.04 7.14 26.83
C ALA A 339 -8.26 7.33 25.33
N ALA A 340 -8.43 6.23 24.59
CA ALA A 340 -9.02 6.31 23.26
C ALA A 340 -10.45 6.84 23.42
N VAL A 341 -10.71 8.05 22.94
CA VAL A 341 -12.09 8.50 22.75
C VAL A 341 -12.50 8.04 21.36
N TYR A 342 -13.40 7.06 21.34
CA TYR A 342 -14.12 6.60 20.17
C TYR A 342 -15.29 7.57 19.98
N GLU A 343 -15.15 8.56 19.10
CA GLU A 343 -16.33 9.30 18.65
C GLU A 343 -16.94 8.55 17.45
N ALA A 344 -18.27 8.49 17.42
CA ALA A 344 -19.04 7.74 16.44
C ALA A 344 -19.15 8.47 15.08
N ASP A 345 -18.49 9.61 14.91
CA ASP A 345 -18.60 10.50 13.75
C ASP A 345 -17.44 10.39 12.74
N GLY A 346 -16.57 9.39 12.90
CA GLY A 346 -15.61 8.97 11.88
C GLY A 346 -14.21 9.02 12.40
#